data_AF-A0A3C1JLE8-F1
#
_entry.id   AF-A0A3C1JLE8-F1
#
_cell.length_a   1.000
_cell.length_b   1.000
_cell.length_c   1.000
_cell.angle_alpha   90.00
_cell.angle_beta   90.00
_cell.angle_gamma   90.00
#
_symmetry.space_group_name_H-M   'P 1'
#
loop_
_entity.id
_entity.type
_entity.pdbx_description
1 polymer ?
#
loop_
_entity_poly.entity_id
_entity_poly.type
_entity_poly.pdbx_seq_one_letter_code
_entity_poly.pdbx_strand_id
1 'polypeptide(L)'
;MPLRLHNTWTRQVAPFTSRTPGHVGFYSCGPTVYNYAHIGNLRTYIFADLMRRVLEAEGFDVRHVMNITDVGHLTSDADTGEDKMEKGARQQGRTAWEIAEF
;
A
#
# COMPACT_ATOMS: atom_id res chain seq x y z
N MET A 1 24.69 11.07 5.13
CA MET A 1 24.88 10.64 3.72
C MET A 1 23.54 10.81 3.03
N PRO A 2 23.48 11.20 1.74
CA PRO A 2 22.19 11.38 1.07
C PRO A 2 21.41 10.06 1.04
N LEU A 3 20.10 10.13 1.33
CA LEU A 3 19.18 8.98 1.26
C LEU A 3 19.26 8.33 -0.13
N ARG A 4 19.33 6.99 -0.16
CA ARG A 4 19.35 6.20 -1.40
C ARG A 4 18.26 5.15 -1.35
N LEU A 5 17.52 5.00 -2.46
CA LEU A 5 16.41 4.05 -2.57
C LEU A 5 16.63 3.11 -3.77
N HIS A 6 16.19 1.87 -3.62
CA HIS A 6 16.11 0.93 -4.74
C HIS A 6 14.91 1.30 -5.62
N ASN A 7 15.17 1.64 -6.88
CA ASN A 7 14.15 1.93 -7.86
C ASN A 7 13.84 0.65 -8.66
N THR A 8 12.65 0.09 -8.47
CA THR A 8 12.21 -1.14 -9.15
C THR A 8 12.14 -1.02 -10.68
N TRP A 9 11.85 0.17 -11.22
CA TRP A 9 11.80 0.42 -12.67
C TRP A 9 13.18 0.27 -13.32
N THR A 10 14.21 0.86 -12.69
CA THR A 10 15.59 0.80 -13.20
C THR A 10 16.39 -0.37 -12.64
N ARG A 11 15.88 -1.05 -11.60
CA ARG A 11 16.55 -2.12 -10.84
C ARG A 11 17.88 -1.69 -10.23
N GLN A 12 17.96 -0.44 -9.77
CA GLN A 12 19.20 0.15 -9.25
C GLN A 12 18.94 0.94 -7.97
N VAL A 13 19.97 1.03 -7.12
CA VAL A 13 19.96 1.90 -5.93
C VAL A 13 20.47 3.29 -6.33
N ALA A 14 19.59 4.28 -6.31
CA ALA A 14 19.87 5.64 -6.72
C ALA A 14 19.70 6.63 -5.56
N PRO A 15 20.38 7.80 -5.58
CA PRO A 15 20.07 8.89 -4.66
C PRO A 15 18.60 9.31 -4.76
N PHE A 16 17.94 9.47 -3.63
CA PHE A 16 16.60 10.02 -3.58
C PHE A 16 16.65 11.55 -3.68
N THR A 17 15.78 12.11 -4.52
CA THR A 17 15.56 13.55 -4.60
C THR A 17 14.06 13.81 -4.64
N SER A 18 13.59 14.75 -3.81
CA SER A 18 12.19 15.15 -3.78
C SER A 18 11.83 15.95 -5.02
N ARG A 19 10.64 15.72 -5.58
CA ARG A 19 10.11 16.52 -6.72
C ARG A 19 9.97 18.01 -6.35
N THR A 20 9.50 18.30 -5.15
CA THR A 20 9.41 19.66 -4.59
C THR A 20 10.42 19.75 -3.44
N PRO A 21 11.33 20.74 -3.43
CA PRO A 21 12.31 20.87 -2.35
C PRO A 21 11.67 20.85 -0.96
N GLY A 22 12.20 20.02 -0.06
CA GLY A 22 11.71 19.89 1.32
C GLY A 22 10.40 19.11 1.48
N HIS A 23 9.73 18.68 0.41
CA HIS A 23 8.43 18.01 0.49
C HIS A 23 8.43 16.67 -0.24
N VAL A 24 7.88 15.64 0.38
CA VAL A 24 7.76 14.30 -0.21
C VAL A 24 6.32 13.82 -0.15
N GLY A 25 5.72 13.61 -1.32
CA GLY A 25 4.48 12.85 -1.45
C GLY A 25 4.80 11.42 -1.87
N PHE A 26 4.26 10.42 -1.17
CA PHE A 26 4.34 9.03 -1.63
C PHE A 26 3.04 8.26 -1.35
N TYR A 27 2.80 7.26 -2.19
CA TYR A 27 1.63 6.39 -2.13
C TYR A 27 2.06 4.95 -1.83
N SER A 28 1.29 4.26 -0.98
CA SER A 28 1.41 2.81 -0.78
C SER A 28 0.06 2.14 -0.96
N CYS A 29 0.01 1.01 -1.66
CA CYS A 29 -1.21 0.21 -1.74
C CYS A 29 -1.61 -0.29 -0.34
N GLY A 30 -2.86 -0.06 0.04
CA GLY A 30 -3.40 -0.51 1.32
C GLY A 30 -4.15 -1.84 1.22
N PRO A 31 -4.94 -2.18 2.24
CA PRO A 31 -5.62 -3.46 2.32
C PRO A 31 -6.78 -3.57 1.34
N THR A 32 -7.13 -4.82 1.03
CA THR A 32 -8.43 -5.17 0.49
C THR A 32 -9.22 -5.79 1.62
N VAL A 33 -10.35 -5.17 1.95
CA VAL A 33 -11.11 -5.45 3.18
C VAL A 33 -12.09 -6.62 2.99
N TYR A 34 -11.58 -7.73 2.47
CA TYR A 34 -12.36 -8.96 2.27
C TYR A 34 -12.22 -9.96 3.43
N ASN A 35 -11.20 -9.78 4.27
CA ASN A 35 -10.89 -10.61 5.44
C ASN A 35 -9.91 -9.88 6.38
N TYR A 36 -9.68 -10.45 7.58
CA TYR A 36 -8.71 -9.96 8.54
C TYR A 36 -7.29 -9.90 7.96
N ALA A 37 -6.57 -8.81 8.26
CA ALA A 37 -5.17 -8.66 7.89
C ALA A 37 -4.29 -9.71 8.56
N HIS A 38 -3.43 -10.36 7.77
CA HIS A 38 -2.45 -11.32 8.28
C HIS A 38 -1.06 -10.71 8.37
N ILE A 39 -0.13 -11.37 9.07
CA ILE A 39 1.24 -10.88 9.30
C ILE A 39 1.99 -10.49 8.01
N GLY A 40 1.73 -11.22 6.91
CA GLY A 40 2.24 -10.86 5.59
C GLY A 40 1.81 -9.47 5.09
N ASN A 41 0.56 -9.05 5.34
CA ASN A 41 0.10 -7.69 5.01
C ASN A 41 0.79 -6.67 5.91
N LEU A 42 0.89 -6.95 7.22
CA LEU A 42 1.46 -6.04 8.21
C LEU A 42 2.92 -5.69 7.91
N ARG A 43 3.70 -6.62 7.36
CA ARG A 43 5.08 -6.35 6.91
C ARG A 43 5.13 -5.16 5.93
N THR A 44 4.21 -5.10 4.98
CA THR A 44 4.15 -4.02 3.98
C THR A 44 3.77 -2.69 4.62
N TYR A 45 2.80 -2.69 5.54
CA TYR A 45 2.38 -1.47 6.24
C TYR A 45 3.47 -0.92 7.17
N ILE A 46 4.17 -1.81 7.88
CA ILE A 46 5.33 -1.44 8.69
C ILE A 46 6.45 -0.87 7.82
N PHE A 47 6.68 -1.44 6.63
CA PHE A 47 7.66 -0.88 5.70
C PHE A 47 7.28 0.53 5.24
N ALA A 48 6.01 0.76 4.89
CA ALA A 48 5.52 2.09 4.52
C ALA A 48 5.65 3.11 5.67
N ASP A 49 5.33 2.70 6.90
CA ASP A 49 5.54 3.53 8.10
C ASP A 49 7.03 3.84 8.34
N LEU A 50 7.91 2.83 8.19
CA LEU A 50 9.35 3.02 8.30
C LEU A 50 9.86 3.99 7.23
N MET A 51 9.38 3.87 5.99
CA MET A 51 9.72 4.80 4.91
C MET A 51 9.32 6.24 5.27
N ARG A 52 8.09 6.44 5.77
CA ARG A 52 7.61 7.76 6.22
C ARG A 52 8.54 8.32 7.29
N ARG A 53 8.82 7.55 8.35
CA ARG A 53 9.67 7.97 9.47
C ARG A 53 11.11 8.29 9.06
N VAL A 54 11.67 7.53 8.11
CA VAL A 54 13.01 7.80 7.58
C VAL A 54 13.01 9.12 6.80
N LEU A 55 12.00 9.37 5.96
CA LEU A 55 11.89 10.64 5.23
C LEU A 55 11.68 11.83 6.18
N GLU A 56 10.85 11.69 7.20
CA GLU A 56 10.67 12.70 8.26
C GLU A 56 11.99 12.96 9.01
N ALA A 57 12.74 11.90 9.36
CA ALA A 57 14.04 12.01 10.04
C ALA A 57 15.13 12.68 9.17
N GLU A 58 15.03 12.56 7.85
CA GLU A 58 15.87 13.27 6.88
C GLU A 58 15.42 14.73 6.64
N GLY A 59 14.37 15.19 7.34
CA GLY A 59 13.94 16.59 7.35
C GLY A 59 12.91 16.97 6.29
N PHE A 60 12.25 15.98 5.65
CA PHE A 60 11.18 16.26 4.70
C PHE A 60 9.83 16.46 5.40
N ASP A 61 9.00 17.36 4.85
CA ASP A 61 7.56 17.36 5.08
C ASP A 61 6.90 16.27 4.23
N VAL A 62 6.30 15.28 4.87
CA VAL A 62 5.87 14.04 4.22
C VAL A 62 4.35 13.93 4.15
N ARG A 63 3.81 13.80 2.93
CA ARG A 63 2.43 13.40 2.68
C ARG A 63 2.40 11.95 2.21
N HIS A 64 2.08 11.04 3.13
CA HIS A 64 1.84 9.63 2.82
C HIS A 64 0.34 9.40 2.57
N VAL A 65 0.00 8.82 1.42
CA VAL A 65 -1.36 8.38 1.08
C VAL A 65 -1.41 6.86 0.96
N MET A 66 -2.44 6.25 1.51
CA MET A 66 -2.73 4.83 1.39
C MET A 66 -4.21 4.64 1.12
N ASN A 67 -4.54 3.83 0.13
CA ASN A 67 -5.94 3.54 -0.20
C ASN A 67 -6.51 2.43 0.70
N ILE A 68 -7.82 2.25 0.62
CA ILE A 68 -8.50 1.03 1.02
C ILE A 68 -9.16 0.50 -0.26
N THR A 69 -9.08 -0.80 -0.51
CA THR A 69 -9.81 -1.45 -1.59
C THR A 69 -11.05 -2.10 -0.98
N ASP A 70 -12.15 -1.35 -0.99
CA ASP A 70 -13.48 -1.68 -0.48
C ASP A 70 -14.41 -2.24 -1.57
N VAL A 71 -13.98 -2.20 -2.83
CA VAL A 71 -14.68 -2.80 -3.97
C VAL A 71 -13.66 -3.44 -4.91
N GLY A 72 -13.98 -4.64 -5.40
CA GLY A 72 -13.19 -5.32 -6.42
C GLY A 72 -11.92 -6.01 -5.88
N HIS A 73 -10.90 -6.12 -6.74
CA HIS A 73 -9.61 -6.81 -6.58
C HIS A 73 -9.61 -8.26 -7.04
N LEU A 74 -9.29 -8.44 -8.32
CA LEU A 74 -9.06 -9.75 -8.92
C LEU A 74 -7.83 -10.43 -8.33
N THR A 75 -7.86 -11.75 -8.22
CA THR A 75 -6.74 -12.54 -7.68
C THR A 75 -5.44 -12.42 -8.49
N SER A 76 -5.51 -12.02 -9.76
CA SER A 76 -4.35 -11.82 -10.64
C SER A 76 -4.24 -10.36 -11.04
N ASP A 77 -3.00 -9.85 -11.03
CA ASP A 77 -2.65 -8.52 -11.55
C ASP A 77 -2.87 -8.40 -13.08
N ALA A 78 -3.15 -9.53 -13.76
CA ALA A 78 -3.50 -9.58 -15.18
C ALA A 78 -5.02 -9.54 -15.42
N ASP A 79 -5.78 -8.88 -14.55
CA ASP A 79 -7.24 -8.78 -14.60
C ASP A 79 -7.97 -10.11 -14.82
N THR A 80 -7.46 -11.16 -14.17
CA THR A 80 -7.96 -12.53 -14.28
C THR A 80 -8.19 -13.15 -12.91
N GLY A 81 -9.08 -14.14 -12.86
CA GLY A 81 -9.38 -14.89 -11.64
C GLY A 81 -10.56 -14.33 -10.85
N GLU A 82 -10.73 -14.85 -9.64
CA GLU A 82 -11.88 -14.55 -8.78
C GLU A 82 -11.70 -13.21 -8.07
N ASP A 83 -12.78 -12.45 -7.92
CA ASP A 83 -12.76 -11.21 -7.16
C ASP A 83 -12.68 -11.51 -5.65
N LYS A 84 -11.71 -10.89 -4.96
CA LYS A 84 -11.46 -11.13 -3.54
C LYS A 84 -12.62 -10.66 -2.66
N MET A 85 -13.25 -9.54 -2.99
CA MET A 85 -14.40 -9.02 -2.23
C MET A 85 -15.62 -9.90 -2.44
N GLU A 86 -15.94 -10.30 -3.67
CA GLU A 86 -17.05 -11.23 -3.93
C GLU A 86 -16.85 -12.58 -3.26
N LYS A 87 -15.62 -13.09 -3.29
CA LYS A 87 -15.26 -14.33 -2.61
C LYS A 87 -15.46 -14.21 -1.10
N GLY A 88 -14.97 -13.13 -0.48
CA GLY A 88 -15.12 -12.87 0.95
C GLY A 88 -16.59 -12.74 1.36
N ALA A 89 -17.37 -12.01 0.57
CA ALA A 89 -18.80 -11.81 0.75
C ALA A 89 -19.56 -13.15 0.77
N ARG A 90 -19.30 -14.01 -0.23
CA ARG A 90 -19.90 -15.35 -0.33
C ARG A 90 -19.53 -16.25 0.84
N GLN A 91 -18.28 -16.19 1.32
CA GLN A 91 -17.83 -17.00 2.46
C GLN A 91 -18.48 -16.59 3.78
N GLN A 92 -18.77 -15.29 3.94
CA GLN A 92 -19.36 -14.76 5.17
C GLN A 92 -20.89 -14.69 5.14
N GLY A 93 -21.52 -14.96 3.99
CA GLY A 93 -22.96 -14.79 3.81
C GLY A 93 -23.42 -13.33 3.91
N ARG A 94 -22.54 -12.39 3.56
CA ARG A 94 -22.73 -10.93 3.64
C ARG A 94 -22.54 -10.32 2.25
N THR A 95 -22.98 -9.09 2.07
CA THR A 95 -22.70 -8.28 0.88
C THR A 95 -21.28 -7.72 0.90
N ALA A 96 -20.76 -7.31 -0.26
CA ALA A 96 -19.44 -6.67 -0.36
C ALA A 96 -19.35 -5.39 0.50
N TRP A 97 -20.44 -4.62 0.61
CA TRP A 97 -20.51 -3.43 1.46
C TRP A 97 -20.40 -3.78 2.94
N GLU A 98 -21.12 -4.80 3.40
CA GLU A 98 -21.11 -5.20 4.81
C GLU A 98 -19.75 -5.75 5.28
N ILE A 99 -18.98 -6.39 4.40
CA ILE A 99 -17.62 -6.84 4.74
C ILE A 99 -16.60 -5.70 4.67
N ALA A 100 -16.84 -4.68 3.85
CA ALA A 100 -15.93 -3.54 3.69
C ALA A 100 -16.01 -2.51 4.83
N GLU A 101 -17.14 -2.47 5.55
CA GLU A 101 -17.32 -1.59 6.72
C GLU A 101 -16.51 -2.02 7.96
N PHE A 102 -15.89 -3.21 7.93
CA PHE A 102 -15.19 -3.82 9.07
C PHE A 102 -13.67 -3.61 9.06
#